data_AF-A0A8K0KMK0-F1
#
_entry.id   AF-A0A8K0KMK0-F1
#
_cell.length_a   1.000
_cell.length_b   1.000
_cell.length_c   1.000
_cell.angle_alpha   90.00
_cell.angle_beta   90.00
_cell.angle_gamma   90.00
#
_symmetry.space_group_name_H-M   'P 1'
#
loop_
_entity.id
_entity.type
_entity.pdbx_description
1 polymer ?
#
loop_
_entity_poly.entity_id
_entity_poly.type
_entity_poly.pdbx_seq_one_letter_code
_entity_poly.pdbx_strand_id
1 'polypeptide(L)'
;MNLLTHSENSPMKRRVTGKRPKCSRISSTGVETTREQEEEDKKCIKIITKDLIRDLLVRNDTPKVYSAVLSHDKFKDIIKRSKVLTPEERWQLVLERDNEELKILAESQARKEEARKWELIHGKGQKLSKIDQEAAARTNHILTRAELLKAEQEDEVKAANRLILSTKCHAIRCAQIAEKSLTRKELEMEERRLEDMMEKERVHLIASEEKKREEERLKKIKYVEYVKQQIQENESKKVVLAQQLEQESKIIKRSMIQSNFEAVEAIQEYMRQKAEREAERELELMRMKQAREKEITRLRALQERQQDLQAKEDELKAKRIQEEVEREWRKKERELARRHAKEEEELKKARQVQIEQRKRTQAIDVALEKREFDRIISAQIEEMEKIKEEEEKRKEKTTKHRSALLSQINEKVGERARERQRVFEEGVAIALEEKKRQERIKNVMKNKVDELRIHKVPEVYIKEIERQLKIADMKD
;
A
#
# COMPACT_ATOMS: atom_id res chain seq x y z
N MET A 1 -21.52 41.71 34.26
CA MET A 1 -21.54 41.74 35.73
C MET A 1 -20.83 40.49 36.25
N ASN A 2 -20.34 40.55 37.49
CA ASN A 2 -20.12 39.48 38.48
C ASN A 2 -20.63 38.07 38.10
N LEU A 3 -19.93 36.96 38.44
CA LEU A 3 -18.79 36.77 39.35
C LEU A 3 -18.11 35.39 39.13
N LEU A 4 -17.03 35.14 39.89
CA LEU A 4 -16.43 33.84 40.24
C LEU A 4 -15.73 33.01 39.15
N THR A 5 -14.40 32.91 39.28
CA THR A 5 -13.60 31.76 38.86
C THR A 5 -13.87 30.56 39.77
N HIS A 6 -13.75 29.32 39.24
CA HIS A 6 -13.39 28.12 40.00
C HIS A 6 -12.75 27.09 39.04
N SER A 7 -11.71 26.37 39.47
CA SER A 7 -11.05 25.31 38.68
C SER A 7 -11.46 23.93 39.17
N GLU A 8 -11.74 23.01 38.25
CA GLU A 8 -12.19 21.65 38.59
C GLU A 8 -11.06 20.77 39.14
N ASN A 9 -11.05 20.55 40.46
CA ASN A 9 -10.18 19.55 41.10
C ASN A 9 -10.78 18.15 40.98
N SER A 10 -10.11 17.25 40.25
CA SER A 10 -10.51 15.83 40.17
C SER A 10 -10.27 15.08 41.50
N PRO A 11 -11.23 14.24 41.98
CA PRO A 11 -11.17 13.67 43.33
C PRO A 11 -10.29 12.41 43.43
N MET A 12 -9.38 12.39 44.41
CA MET A 12 -8.62 11.19 44.78
C MET A 12 -9.52 10.09 45.35
N LYS A 13 -9.66 8.96 44.64
CA LYS A 13 -10.34 7.76 45.16
C LYS A 13 -9.36 6.79 45.84
N ARG A 14 -9.37 6.84 47.19
CA ARG A 14 -9.11 5.77 48.17
C ARG A 14 -8.37 4.51 47.65
N ARG A 15 -7.10 4.32 48.02
CA ARG A 15 -6.47 2.98 48.00
C ARG A 15 -7.08 2.10 49.10
N VAL A 16 -7.54 0.92 48.73
CA VAL A 16 -8.06 -0.10 49.66
C VAL A 16 -6.90 -0.79 50.41
N THR A 17 -7.12 -1.13 51.67
CA THR A 17 -6.15 -1.74 52.58
C THR A 17 -5.92 -3.23 52.29
N GLY A 18 -5.07 -3.52 51.30
CA GLY A 18 -4.56 -4.87 51.04
C GLY A 18 -3.70 -5.38 52.21
N LYS A 19 -4.06 -6.52 52.81
CA LYS A 19 -3.33 -7.16 53.90
C LYS A 19 -1.92 -7.54 53.45
N ARG A 20 -0.87 -7.11 54.17
CA ARG A 20 0.48 -7.68 54.02
C ARG A 20 0.47 -9.15 54.49
N PRO A 21 1.12 -10.09 53.77
CA PRO A 21 1.23 -11.46 54.24
C PRO A 21 2.08 -11.54 55.52
N LYS A 22 1.78 -12.51 56.38
CA LYS A 22 2.59 -12.81 57.57
C LYS A 22 3.93 -13.40 57.12
N CYS A 23 5.03 -12.66 57.29
CA CYS A 23 6.36 -13.26 57.19
C CYS A 23 6.59 -14.12 58.45
N SER A 24 7.10 -15.34 58.27
CA SER A 24 7.29 -16.31 59.34
C SER A 24 8.46 -15.93 60.26
N ARG A 25 8.33 -16.31 61.54
CA ARG A 25 9.36 -16.14 62.59
C ARG A 25 10.78 -16.43 62.07
N ILE A 26 11.61 -15.40 62.05
CA ILE A 26 13.04 -15.57 62.34
C ILE A 26 13.19 -15.31 63.83
N SER A 27 13.72 -16.28 64.56
CA SER A 27 13.88 -16.21 66.01
C SER A 27 15.09 -15.34 66.38
N SER A 28 14.85 -14.05 66.61
CA SER A 28 15.80 -13.20 67.32
C SER A 28 15.93 -13.68 68.77
N THR A 29 17.02 -14.37 69.09
CA THR A 29 17.39 -14.69 70.46
C THR A 29 17.52 -13.42 71.28
N GLY A 30 16.89 -13.39 72.46
CA GLY A 30 16.89 -12.21 73.32
C GLY A 30 18.26 -11.95 73.95
N VAL A 31 18.57 -10.67 74.10
CA VAL A 31 19.47 -10.19 75.16
C VAL A 31 18.73 -9.07 75.86
N GLU A 32 18.14 -9.40 77.01
CA GLU A 32 17.47 -8.44 77.88
C GLU A 32 18.52 -7.52 78.51
N THR A 33 18.24 -6.21 78.54
CA THR A 33 19.01 -5.25 79.32
C THR A 33 18.05 -4.50 80.22
N THR A 34 17.99 -4.93 81.47
CA THR A 34 17.11 -4.48 82.56
C THR A 34 16.87 -2.98 82.57
N ARG A 35 15.60 -2.56 82.55
CA ARG A 35 15.19 -1.15 82.77
C ARG A 35 13.91 -1.01 83.60
N GLU A 36 13.55 -2.06 84.33
CA GLU A 36 12.24 -2.20 85.01
C GLU A 36 12.37 -2.49 86.52
N GLN A 37 13.55 -2.24 87.12
CA GLN A 37 13.86 -2.59 88.53
C GLN A 37 14.49 -1.44 89.33
N GLU A 38 14.03 -0.19 89.16
CA GLU A 38 14.54 0.97 89.93
C GLU A 38 13.45 1.98 90.37
N GLU A 39 12.19 1.54 90.47
CA GLU A 39 11.07 2.42 90.89
C GLU A 39 10.69 2.32 92.38
N GLU A 40 11.00 1.19 93.04
CA GLU A 40 10.34 0.77 94.30
C GLU A 40 10.94 1.36 95.60
N ASP A 41 12.25 1.60 95.67
CA ASP A 41 12.94 2.08 96.89
C ASP A 41 13.13 3.62 96.93
N LYS A 42 12.03 4.35 97.14
CA LYS A 42 12.03 5.81 97.38
C LYS A 42 11.41 6.13 98.73
N LYS A 43 12.23 6.56 99.70
CA LYS A 43 11.78 6.80 101.08
C LYS A 43 10.90 8.04 101.17
N CYS A 44 9.68 7.88 101.69
CA CYS A 44 8.76 8.97 102.00
C CYS A 44 8.74 9.26 103.52
N ILE A 45 8.81 10.54 103.89
CA ILE A 45 8.66 11.01 105.28
C ILE A 45 7.28 11.64 105.43
N LYS A 46 6.50 11.15 106.39
CA LYS A 46 5.19 11.73 106.75
C LYS A 46 5.37 12.83 107.78
N ILE A 47 4.91 14.03 107.45
CA ILE A 47 4.87 15.18 108.36
C ILE A 47 3.40 15.47 108.70
N ILE A 48 3.12 15.55 109.99
CA ILE A 48 1.80 15.84 110.55
C ILE A 48 1.88 17.21 111.23
N THR A 49 1.13 18.19 110.72
CA THR A 49 0.78 19.41 111.46
C THR A 49 -0.74 19.43 111.68
N LYS A 50 -1.24 20.31 112.57
CA LYS A 50 -2.63 20.21 113.08
C LYS A 50 -3.70 20.16 112.00
N ASP A 51 -3.49 20.81 110.86
CA ASP A 51 -4.53 21.03 109.85
C ASP A 51 -4.28 20.27 108.53
N LEU A 52 -3.18 19.51 108.39
CA LEU A 52 -2.90 18.67 107.20
C LEU A 52 -1.75 17.67 107.44
N ILE A 53 -1.88 16.47 106.85
CA ILE A 53 -0.80 15.46 106.74
C ILE A 53 -0.22 15.52 105.32
N ARG A 54 1.10 15.43 105.18
CA ARG A 54 1.79 15.38 103.88
C ARG A 54 2.93 14.36 103.86
N ASP A 55 3.07 13.68 102.73
CA ASP A 55 4.14 12.74 102.43
C ASP A 55 5.18 13.44 101.54
N LEU A 56 6.44 13.53 101.98
CA LEU A 56 7.53 14.10 101.20
C LEU A 56 8.52 13.00 100.77
N LEU A 57 8.80 12.94 99.47
CA LEU A 57 9.53 11.86 98.82
C LEU A 57 11.00 12.27 98.61
N VAL A 58 11.92 11.53 99.24
CA VAL A 58 13.35 11.88 99.31
C VAL A 58 14.10 11.36 98.07
N ARG A 59 15.08 12.14 97.57
CA ARG A 59 15.99 11.75 96.48
C ARG A 59 17.16 10.92 97.04
N ASN A 60 17.58 9.90 96.31
CA ASN A 60 18.75 9.07 96.67
C ASN A 60 20.03 9.68 96.07
N ASP A 61 21.00 10.03 96.91
CA ASP A 61 22.19 10.83 96.53
C ASP A 61 23.40 10.03 95.99
N THR A 62 23.20 8.79 95.53
CA THR A 62 24.28 7.95 94.96
C THR A 62 24.34 8.04 93.43
N PRO A 63 25.45 8.48 92.81
CA PRO A 63 25.57 8.57 91.35
C PRO A 63 25.67 7.19 90.69
N LYS A 64 24.76 6.90 89.75
CA LYS A 64 24.71 5.61 89.04
C LYS A 64 25.69 5.59 87.86
N VAL A 65 26.77 4.84 88.00
CA VAL A 65 27.77 4.63 86.93
C VAL A 65 27.47 3.32 86.19
N TYR A 66 26.94 3.42 84.97
CA TYR A 66 26.70 2.25 84.11
C TYR A 66 27.86 2.03 83.15
N SER A 67 28.53 0.88 83.24
CA SER A 67 29.54 0.45 82.27
C SER A 67 28.87 -0.07 80.98
N ALA A 68 28.91 0.73 79.91
CA ALA A 68 28.25 0.39 78.64
C ALA A 68 29.02 -0.67 77.83
N VAL A 69 28.77 -1.96 78.11
CA VAL A 69 29.34 -3.07 77.33
C VAL A 69 28.58 -3.23 76.01
N LEU A 70 29.23 -2.93 74.88
CA LEU A 70 28.66 -3.19 73.55
C LEU A 70 28.94 -4.62 73.09
N SER A 71 27.91 -5.29 72.57
CA SER A 71 28.04 -6.57 71.86
C SER A 71 28.90 -6.40 70.59
N HIS A 72 29.74 -7.40 70.30
CA HIS A 72 30.67 -7.40 69.18
C HIS A 72 29.98 -7.24 67.81
N ASP A 73 28.76 -7.75 67.64
CA ASP A 73 28.02 -7.58 66.38
C ASP A 73 27.40 -6.18 66.27
N LYS A 74 26.94 -5.59 67.39
CA LYS A 74 26.55 -4.16 67.43
C LYS A 74 27.76 -3.26 67.14
N PHE A 75 28.95 -3.62 67.62
CA PHE A 75 30.20 -2.93 67.33
C PHE A 75 30.60 -3.04 65.85
N LYS A 76 30.52 -4.23 65.26
CA LYS A 76 30.71 -4.46 63.80
C LYS A 76 29.70 -3.66 62.96
N ASP A 77 28.43 -3.62 63.37
CA ASP A 77 27.40 -2.83 62.69
C ASP A 77 27.65 -1.33 62.82
N ILE A 78 28.12 -0.86 63.98
CA ILE A 78 28.54 0.54 64.15
C ILE A 78 29.72 0.86 63.23
N ILE A 79 30.75 0.00 63.15
CA ILE A 79 31.90 0.18 62.23
C ILE A 79 31.44 0.23 60.76
N LYS A 80 30.57 -0.69 60.34
CA LYS A 80 30.00 -0.72 58.98
C LYS A 80 29.21 0.55 58.67
N ARG A 81 28.44 1.07 59.62
CA ARG A 81 27.62 2.29 59.48
C ARG A 81 28.44 3.59 59.64
N SER A 82 29.57 3.54 60.35
CA SER A 82 30.48 4.68 60.51
C SER A 82 31.49 4.81 59.37
N LYS A 83 31.63 3.80 58.49
CA LYS A 83 32.33 3.96 57.22
C LYS A 83 31.57 4.99 56.38
N VAL A 84 32.14 6.19 56.25
CA VAL A 84 31.57 7.25 55.40
C VAL A 84 31.75 6.84 53.93
N LEU A 85 30.74 6.16 53.39
CA LEU A 85 30.70 5.74 51.99
C LEU A 85 30.92 6.96 51.07
N THR A 86 31.84 6.83 50.12
CA THR A 86 32.06 7.83 49.07
C THR A 86 30.80 7.96 48.19
N PRO A 87 30.66 9.03 47.39
CA PRO A 87 29.52 9.14 46.47
C PRO A 87 29.41 7.93 45.53
N GLU A 88 30.54 7.42 45.04
CA GLU A 88 30.63 6.27 44.13
C GLU A 88 30.20 4.96 44.81
N GLU A 89 30.66 4.68 46.03
CA GLU A 89 30.23 3.50 46.79
C GLU A 89 28.72 3.53 47.11
N ARG A 90 28.13 4.71 47.29
CA ARG A 90 26.67 4.85 47.45
C ARG A 90 25.92 4.55 46.16
N TRP A 91 26.42 5.03 45.02
CA TRP A 91 25.84 4.72 43.70
C TRP A 91 25.91 3.22 43.40
N GLN A 92 27.01 2.54 43.75
CA GLN A 92 27.14 1.09 43.61
C GLN A 92 26.10 0.34 44.44
N LEU A 93 25.93 0.66 45.73
CA LEU A 93 24.94 0.00 46.59
C LEU A 93 23.49 0.23 46.15
N VAL A 94 23.17 1.41 45.59
CA VAL A 94 21.86 1.66 44.98
C VAL A 94 21.69 0.82 43.71
N LEU A 95 22.70 0.78 42.85
CA LEU A 95 22.68 -0.03 41.62
C LEU A 95 22.58 -1.53 41.91
N GLU A 96 23.24 -2.05 42.94
CA GLU A 96 23.13 -3.45 43.37
C GLU A 96 21.71 -3.78 43.84
N ARG A 97 21.13 -2.96 44.74
CA ARG A 97 19.73 -3.11 45.18
C ARG A 97 18.76 -3.06 44.00
N ASP A 98 18.91 -2.11 43.10
CA ASP A 98 17.99 -1.93 41.97
C ASP A 98 18.11 -3.11 40.98
N ASN A 99 19.30 -3.70 40.83
CA ASN A 99 19.49 -4.96 40.10
C ASN A 99 18.87 -6.17 40.81
N GLU A 100 18.85 -6.22 42.15
CA GLU A 100 18.14 -7.27 42.90
C GLU A 100 16.62 -7.15 42.75
N GLU A 101 16.06 -5.93 42.85
CA GLU A 101 14.64 -5.68 42.61
C GLU A 101 14.24 -6.06 41.17
N LEU A 102 15.08 -5.77 40.17
CA LEU A 102 14.88 -6.18 38.78
C LEU A 102 14.91 -7.72 38.59
N LYS A 103 15.82 -8.45 39.26
CA LYS A 103 15.85 -9.93 39.23
C LYS A 103 14.56 -10.52 39.81
N ILE A 104 14.15 -10.06 40.99
CA ILE A 104 12.93 -10.53 41.67
C ILE A 104 11.69 -10.22 40.82
N LEU A 105 11.66 -9.06 40.14
CA LEU A 105 10.60 -8.70 39.21
C LEU A 105 10.58 -9.64 37.99
N ALA A 106 11.72 -9.94 37.38
CA ALA A 106 11.84 -10.86 36.25
C ALA A 106 11.38 -12.29 36.62
N GLU A 107 11.81 -12.82 37.77
CA GLU A 107 11.34 -14.11 38.30
C GLU A 107 9.82 -14.13 38.60
N SER A 108 9.24 -12.98 38.98
CA SER A 108 7.78 -12.86 39.10
C SER A 108 7.08 -12.77 37.76
N GLN A 109 7.72 -12.22 36.72
CA GLN A 109 7.15 -12.14 35.37
C GLN A 109 7.21 -13.51 34.67
N ALA A 110 8.33 -14.23 34.75
CA ALA A 110 8.49 -15.58 34.22
C ALA A 110 7.39 -16.53 34.72
N ARG A 111 7.18 -16.60 36.05
CA ARG A 111 6.09 -17.41 36.65
C ARG A 111 4.69 -17.00 36.21
N LYS A 112 4.45 -15.71 35.92
CA LYS A 112 3.17 -15.23 35.35
C LYS A 112 3.04 -15.57 33.87
N GLU A 113 4.13 -15.70 33.12
CA GLU A 113 4.11 -16.18 31.74
C GLU A 113 3.90 -17.68 31.66
N GLU A 114 4.52 -18.45 32.56
CA GLU A 114 4.27 -19.89 32.72
C GLU A 114 2.80 -20.14 33.08
N ALA A 115 2.25 -19.44 34.09
CA ALA A 115 0.82 -19.54 34.42
C ALA A 115 -0.09 -19.24 33.22
N ARG A 116 0.17 -18.14 32.48
CA ARG A 116 -0.59 -17.80 31.26
C ARG A 116 -0.43 -18.82 30.13
N LYS A 117 0.75 -19.46 30.00
CA LYS A 117 0.95 -20.59 29.05
C LYS A 117 0.11 -21.80 29.46
N TRP A 118 0.06 -22.15 30.75
CA TRP A 118 -0.78 -23.25 31.26
C TRP A 118 -2.29 -22.96 31.12
N GLU A 119 -2.75 -21.74 31.41
CA GLU A 119 -4.13 -21.30 31.15
C GLU A 119 -4.51 -21.44 29.67
N LEU A 120 -3.64 -20.98 28.76
CA LEU A 120 -3.83 -21.06 27.31
C LEU A 120 -3.84 -22.51 26.80
N ILE A 121 -3.13 -23.43 27.46
CA ILE A 121 -3.15 -24.87 27.15
C ILE A 121 -4.45 -25.51 27.64
N HIS A 122 -4.85 -25.26 28.89
CA HIS A 122 -6.09 -25.80 29.46
C HIS A 122 -7.34 -25.33 28.70
N GLY A 123 -7.42 -24.04 28.35
CA GLY A 123 -8.54 -23.50 27.56
C GLY A 123 -8.67 -24.09 26.15
N LYS A 124 -7.57 -24.60 25.57
CA LYS A 124 -7.58 -25.29 24.27
C LYS A 124 -7.88 -26.79 24.37
N GLY A 125 -7.65 -27.42 25.52
CA GLY A 125 -7.84 -28.85 25.74
C GLY A 125 -9.26 -29.26 26.13
N GLN A 126 -10.13 -28.31 26.46
CA GLN A 126 -11.50 -28.61 26.90
C GLN A 126 -12.36 -29.09 25.72
N LYS A 127 -12.77 -30.36 25.77
CA LYS A 127 -13.68 -30.93 24.76
C LYS A 127 -15.03 -30.22 24.82
N LEU A 128 -15.40 -29.57 23.72
CA LEU A 128 -16.73 -28.99 23.44
C LEU A 128 -17.84 -29.97 23.82
N SER A 129 -18.95 -29.47 24.37
CA SER A 129 -20.11 -30.30 24.74
C SER A 129 -20.68 -31.01 23.50
N LYS A 130 -21.41 -32.11 23.69
CA LYS A 130 -22.13 -32.77 22.57
C LYS A 130 -23.06 -31.78 21.85
N ILE A 131 -23.72 -30.90 22.62
CA ILE A 131 -24.59 -29.85 22.09
C ILE A 131 -23.80 -28.86 21.23
N ASP A 132 -22.60 -28.46 21.67
CA ASP A 132 -21.72 -27.54 20.94
C ASP A 132 -21.15 -28.18 19.67
N GLN A 133 -20.80 -29.48 19.73
CA GLN A 133 -20.34 -30.25 18.57
C GLN A 133 -21.44 -30.40 17.52
N GLU A 134 -22.67 -30.70 17.93
CA GLU A 134 -23.81 -30.70 17.02
C GLU A 134 -24.13 -29.30 16.48
N ALA A 135 -24.02 -28.25 17.31
CA ALA A 135 -24.21 -26.87 16.87
C ALA A 135 -23.17 -26.50 15.80
N ALA A 136 -21.89 -26.84 16.03
CA ALA A 136 -20.81 -26.66 15.07
C ALA A 136 -21.05 -27.48 13.78
N ALA A 137 -21.54 -28.72 13.87
CA ALA A 137 -21.90 -29.51 12.70
C ALA A 137 -23.05 -28.87 11.90
N ARG A 138 -24.07 -28.35 12.58
CA ARG A 138 -25.20 -27.62 11.96
C ARG A 138 -24.73 -26.33 11.30
N THR A 139 -23.91 -25.51 11.97
CA THR A 139 -23.37 -24.28 11.37
C THR A 139 -22.44 -24.58 10.20
N ASN A 140 -21.58 -25.59 10.30
CA ASN A 140 -20.69 -25.98 9.19
C ASN A 140 -21.49 -26.47 7.99
N HIS A 141 -22.54 -27.26 8.17
CA HIS A 141 -23.43 -27.65 7.08
C HIS A 141 -24.11 -26.44 6.41
N ILE A 142 -24.57 -25.46 7.19
CA ILE A 142 -25.16 -24.22 6.67
C ILE A 142 -24.12 -23.40 5.90
N LEU A 143 -22.89 -23.28 6.41
CA LEU A 143 -21.79 -22.57 5.75
C LEU A 143 -21.40 -23.25 4.43
N THR A 144 -21.11 -24.56 4.43
CA THR A 144 -20.78 -25.32 3.22
C THR A 144 -21.92 -25.30 2.20
N ARG A 145 -23.19 -25.32 2.63
CA ARG A 145 -24.34 -25.14 1.74
C ARG A 145 -24.40 -23.73 1.15
N ALA A 146 -24.08 -22.69 1.92
CA ALA A 146 -24.02 -21.32 1.43
C ALA A 146 -22.83 -21.08 0.48
N GLU A 147 -21.68 -21.73 0.73
CA GLU A 147 -20.52 -21.73 -0.16
C GLU A 147 -20.80 -22.45 -1.48
N LEU A 148 -21.46 -23.62 -1.44
CA LEU A 148 -21.92 -24.33 -2.63
C LEU A 148 -22.92 -23.48 -3.41
N LEU A 149 -23.92 -22.86 -2.75
CA LEU A 149 -24.87 -21.97 -3.42
C LEU A 149 -24.21 -20.73 -4.04
N LYS A 150 -23.12 -20.21 -3.46
CA LYS A 150 -22.31 -19.16 -4.09
C LYS A 150 -21.58 -19.68 -5.33
N ALA A 151 -20.99 -20.87 -5.26
CA ALA A 151 -20.31 -21.48 -6.40
C ALA A 151 -21.28 -21.84 -7.55
N GLU A 152 -22.52 -22.25 -7.26
CA GLU A 152 -23.59 -22.42 -8.25
C GLU A 152 -23.98 -21.11 -8.96
N GLN A 153 -23.63 -19.94 -8.39
CA GLN A 153 -23.88 -18.64 -9.00
C GLN A 153 -22.71 -18.13 -9.86
N GLU A 154 -21.56 -18.80 -9.86
CA GLU A 154 -20.46 -18.49 -10.79
C GLU A 154 -20.86 -18.92 -12.22
N ASP A 155 -20.68 -18.05 -13.22
CA ASP A 155 -21.21 -18.27 -14.57
C ASP A 155 -20.50 -19.40 -15.34
N GLU A 156 -19.26 -19.70 -14.97
CA GLU A 156 -18.50 -20.87 -15.40
C GLU A 156 -19.16 -22.17 -14.90
N VAL A 157 -19.61 -22.19 -13.64
CA VAL A 157 -20.30 -23.35 -13.04
C VAL A 157 -21.70 -23.51 -13.61
N LYS A 158 -22.41 -22.40 -13.89
CA LYS A 158 -23.67 -22.43 -14.66
C LYS A 158 -23.48 -22.94 -16.08
N ALA A 159 -22.36 -22.61 -16.75
CA ALA A 159 -22.04 -23.14 -18.07
C ALA A 159 -21.80 -24.67 -18.00
N ALA A 160 -21.04 -25.14 -17.01
CA ALA A 160 -20.88 -26.57 -16.74
C ALA A 160 -22.23 -27.27 -16.48
N ASN A 161 -23.12 -26.69 -15.67
CA ASN A 161 -24.47 -27.21 -15.44
C ASN A 161 -25.28 -27.38 -16.75
N ARG A 162 -25.26 -26.37 -17.64
CA ARG A 162 -25.93 -26.44 -18.95
C ARG A 162 -25.34 -27.56 -19.83
N LEU A 163 -24.03 -27.73 -19.84
CA LEU A 163 -23.35 -28.79 -20.60
C LEU A 163 -23.66 -30.18 -20.03
N ILE A 164 -23.61 -30.35 -18.71
CA ILE A 164 -23.94 -31.60 -18.01
C ILE A 164 -25.40 -32.01 -18.28
N LEU A 165 -26.33 -31.05 -18.32
CA LEU A 165 -27.72 -31.32 -18.69
C LEU A 165 -27.86 -31.74 -20.16
N SER A 166 -27.20 -31.01 -21.07
CA SER A 166 -27.22 -31.31 -22.52
C SER A 166 -26.67 -32.72 -22.83
N THR A 167 -25.55 -33.09 -22.21
CA THR A 167 -24.91 -34.40 -22.37
C THR A 167 -25.71 -35.54 -21.73
N LYS A 168 -26.35 -35.33 -20.58
CA LYS A 168 -27.34 -36.28 -20.02
C LYS A 168 -28.49 -36.53 -21.00
N CYS A 169 -29.08 -35.47 -21.55
CA CYS A 169 -30.14 -35.58 -22.56
C CYS A 169 -29.68 -36.28 -23.85
N HIS A 170 -28.42 -36.07 -24.26
CA HIS A 170 -27.83 -36.78 -25.40
C HIS A 170 -27.64 -38.28 -25.13
N ALA A 171 -27.11 -38.64 -23.96
CA ALA A 171 -26.91 -40.04 -23.56
C ALA A 171 -28.25 -40.82 -23.51
N ILE A 172 -29.29 -40.23 -22.92
CA ILE A 172 -30.65 -40.80 -22.90
C ILE A 172 -31.18 -41.00 -24.33
N ARG A 173 -31.01 -40.00 -25.22
CA ARG A 173 -31.42 -40.10 -26.62
C ARG A 173 -30.68 -41.21 -27.38
N CYS A 174 -29.38 -41.40 -27.12
CA CYS A 174 -28.60 -42.49 -27.71
C CYS A 174 -29.09 -43.87 -27.25
N ALA A 175 -29.40 -44.04 -25.96
CA ALA A 175 -29.99 -45.27 -25.45
C ALA A 175 -31.36 -45.56 -26.11
N GLN A 176 -32.26 -44.57 -26.14
CA GLN A 176 -33.57 -44.69 -26.78
C GLN A 176 -33.51 -45.02 -28.29
N ILE A 177 -32.50 -44.50 -29.01
CA ILE A 177 -32.28 -44.82 -30.42
C ILE A 177 -31.79 -46.28 -30.57
N ALA A 178 -30.92 -46.76 -29.67
CA ALA A 178 -30.47 -48.15 -29.66
C ALA A 178 -31.62 -49.12 -29.33
N GLU A 179 -32.41 -48.84 -28.30
CA GLU A 179 -33.62 -49.59 -27.92
C GLU A 179 -34.62 -49.65 -29.07
N LYS A 180 -34.93 -48.52 -29.70
CA LYS A 180 -35.82 -48.46 -30.87
C LYS A 180 -35.26 -49.23 -32.06
N SER A 181 -33.94 -49.24 -32.25
CA SER A 181 -33.32 -50.04 -33.32
C SER A 181 -33.28 -51.53 -33.03
N LEU A 182 -33.28 -51.95 -31.76
CA LEU A 182 -33.41 -53.36 -31.36
C LEU A 182 -34.85 -53.84 -31.58
N THR A 183 -35.82 -53.12 -30.98
CA THR A 183 -37.26 -53.42 -31.11
C THR A 183 -37.70 -53.51 -32.56
N ARG A 184 -37.17 -52.64 -33.44
CA ARG A 184 -37.46 -52.70 -34.88
C ARG A 184 -36.94 -53.98 -35.55
N LYS A 185 -35.77 -54.48 -35.16
CA LYS A 185 -35.21 -55.73 -35.71
C LYS A 185 -35.97 -56.96 -35.20
N GLU A 186 -36.39 -56.93 -33.94
CA GLU A 186 -37.22 -57.98 -33.34
C GLU A 186 -38.58 -58.06 -34.06
N LEU A 187 -39.22 -56.91 -34.29
CA LEU A 187 -40.43 -56.81 -35.10
C LEU A 187 -40.22 -57.33 -36.53
N GLU A 188 -39.17 -56.90 -37.23
CA GLU A 188 -38.87 -57.31 -38.61
C GLU A 188 -38.60 -58.84 -38.73
N MET A 189 -38.09 -59.48 -37.68
CA MET A 189 -37.93 -60.95 -37.65
C MET A 189 -39.25 -61.69 -37.43
N GLU A 190 -40.14 -61.18 -36.57
CA GLU A 190 -41.46 -61.79 -36.35
C GLU A 190 -42.42 -61.50 -37.52
N GLU A 191 -42.33 -60.33 -38.16
CA GLU A 191 -42.99 -60.01 -39.44
C GLU A 191 -42.58 -61.02 -40.52
N ARG A 192 -41.27 -61.21 -40.75
CA ARG A 192 -40.78 -62.22 -41.70
C ARG A 192 -41.22 -63.63 -41.34
N ARG A 193 -41.30 -63.98 -40.05
CA ARG A 193 -41.80 -65.29 -39.59
C ARG A 193 -43.30 -65.47 -39.89
N LEU A 194 -44.11 -64.41 -39.77
CA LEU A 194 -45.53 -64.43 -40.10
C LEU A 194 -45.74 -64.49 -41.62
N GLU A 195 -44.97 -63.76 -42.42
CA GLU A 195 -44.92 -63.91 -43.89
C GLU A 195 -44.60 -65.36 -44.28
N ASP A 196 -43.60 -65.96 -43.62
CA ASP A 196 -43.21 -67.36 -43.83
C ASP A 196 -44.32 -68.36 -43.49
N MET A 197 -45.25 -68.03 -42.58
CA MET A 197 -46.42 -68.87 -42.30
C MET A 197 -47.56 -68.61 -43.30
N MET A 198 -47.87 -67.35 -43.58
CA MET A 198 -48.91 -66.98 -44.56
C MET A 198 -48.59 -67.49 -45.96
N GLU A 199 -47.32 -67.51 -46.38
CA GLU A 199 -46.91 -68.08 -47.66
C GLU A 199 -47.08 -69.60 -47.69
N LYS A 200 -46.77 -70.31 -46.59
CA LYS A 200 -47.03 -71.75 -46.47
C LYS A 200 -48.54 -72.06 -46.52
N GLU A 201 -49.37 -71.24 -45.87
CA GLU A 201 -50.84 -71.34 -45.95
C GLU A 201 -51.36 -71.02 -47.36
N ARG A 202 -50.83 -69.99 -48.02
CA ARG A 202 -51.18 -69.61 -49.40
C ARG A 202 -50.82 -70.72 -50.39
N VAL A 203 -49.62 -71.27 -50.29
CA VAL A 203 -49.17 -72.40 -51.14
C VAL A 203 -49.99 -73.66 -50.85
N HIS A 204 -50.32 -73.95 -49.59
CA HIS A 204 -51.20 -75.06 -49.24
C HIS A 204 -52.62 -74.88 -49.80
N LEU A 205 -53.18 -73.66 -49.72
CA LEU A 205 -54.49 -73.33 -50.28
C LEU A 205 -54.48 -73.49 -51.81
N ILE A 206 -53.48 -72.94 -52.50
CA ILE A 206 -53.31 -73.08 -53.95
C ILE A 206 -53.17 -74.55 -54.34
N ALA A 207 -52.33 -75.33 -53.66
CA ALA A 207 -52.20 -76.77 -53.93
C ALA A 207 -53.50 -77.55 -53.67
N SER A 208 -54.35 -77.10 -52.73
CA SER A 208 -55.68 -77.67 -52.50
C SER A 208 -56.69 -77.29 -53.60
N GLU A 209 -56.58 -76.08 -54.16
CA GLU A 209 -57.37 -75.66 -55.32
C GLU A 209 -56.90 -76.33 -56.60
N GLU A 210 -55.60 -76.46 -56.84
CA GLU A 210 -55.05 -77.12 -58.02
C GLU A 210 -55.46 -78.59 -58.08
N LYS A 211 -55.50 -79.31 -56.94
CA LYS A 211 -56.09 -80.65 -56.87
C LYS A 211 -57.55 -80.67 -57.31
N LYS A 212 -58.39 -79.74 -56.83
CA LYS A 212 -59.80 -79.60 -57.25
C LYS A 212 -59.92 -79.23 -58.74
N ARG A 213 -59.10 -78.31 -59.23
CA ARG A 213 -59.03 -77.88 -60.63
C ARG A 213 -58.55 -79.01 -61.54
N GLU A 214 -57.67 -79.89 -61.06
CA GLU A 214 -57.18 -81.04 -61.83
C GLU A 214 -58.20 -82.19 -61.83
N GLU A 215 -58.90 -82.45 -60.72
CA GLU A 215 -60.10 -83.29 -60.74
C GLU A 215 -61.17 -82.75 -61.70
N GLU A 216 -61.41 -81.43 -61.69
CA GLU A 216 -62.30 -80.78 -62.65
C GLU A 216 -61.77 -80.88 -64.08
N ARG A 217 -60.47 -80.73 -64.33
CA ARG A 217 -59.87 -80.95 -65.65
C ARG A 217 -60.05 -82.38 -66.11
N LEU A 218 -59.84 -83.39 -65.26
CA LEU A 218 -60.10 -84.79 -65.61
C LEU A 218 -61.58 -85.05 -65.91
N LYS A 219 -62.51 -84.41 -65.18
CA LYS A 219 -63.97 -84.44 -65.47
C LYS A 219 -64.28 -83.72 -66.80
N LYS A 220 -63.68 -82.55 -67.03
CA LYS A 220 -63.85 -81.69 -68.23
C LYS A 220 -63.18 -82.27 -69.48
N ILE A 221 -62.07 -82.98 -69.36
CA ILE A 221 -61.39 -83.69 -70.46
C ILE A 221 -62.28 -84.83 -70.93
N LYS A 222 -62.77 -85.68 -70.01
CA LYS A 222 -63.75 -86.74 -70.34
C LYS A 222 -65.01 -86.17 -71.02
N TYR A 223 -65.50 -85.02 -70.54
CA TYR A 223 -66.63 -84.31 -71.17
C TYR A 223 -66.26 -83.67 -72.53
N VAL A 224 -65.06 -83.15 -72.71
CA VAL A 224 -64.58 -82.54 -73.96
C VAL A 224 -64.17 -83.60 -74.99
N GLU A 225 -63.79 -84.81 -74.59
CA GLU A 225 -63.65 -85.95 -75.50
C GLU A 225 -65.02 -86.36 -76.04
N TYR A 226 -66.02 -86.50 -75.15
CA TYR A 226 -67.42 -86.74 -75.51
C TYR A 226 -68.02 -85.62 -76.39
N VAL A 227 -67.77 -84.34 -76.06
CA VAL A 227 -68.25 -83.20 -76.85
C VAL A 227 -67.42 -82.97 -78.11
N LYS A 228 -66.14 -83.36 -78.19
CA LYS A 228 -65.37 -83.33 -79.45
C LYS A 228 -65.96 -84.26 -80.49
N GLN A 229 -66.47 -85.43 -80.08
CA GLN A 229 -67.23 -86.30 -80.98
C GLN A 229 -68.44 -85.54 -81.56
N GLN A 230 -69.19 -84.79 -80.74
CA GLN A 230 -70.32 -83.95 -81.19
C GLN A 230 -69.93 -82.64 -81.91
N ILE A 231 -68.73 -82.10 -81.72
CA ILE A 231 -68.26 -80.90 -82.42
C ILE A 231 -67.65 -81.27 -83.78
N GLN A 232 -67.04 -82.44 -83.91
CA GLN A 232 -66.66 -83.03 -85.19
C GLN A 232 -67.90 -83.29 -86.08
N GLU A 233 -69.06 -83.58 -85.46
CA GLU A 233 -70.37 -83.60 -86.13
C GLU A 233 -70.96 -82.22 -86.47
N ASN A 234 -70.37 -81.09 -86.03
CA ASN A 234 -70.96 -79.74 -86.14
C ASN A 234 -70.06 -78.65 -86.76
N GLU A 235 -68.73 -78.69 -86.66
CA GLU A 235 -67.86 -77.73 -87.36
C GLU A 235 -67.91 -77.92 -88.88
N SER A 236 -68.23 -79.13 -89.31
CA SER A 236 -68.72 -79.50 -90.65
C SER A 236 -69.88 -78.63 -91.18
N LYS A 237 -70.54 -77.83 -90.32
CA LYS A 237 -71.71 -76.99 -90.65
C LYS A 237 -71.45 -75.48 -90.55
N LYS A 238 -70.34 -75.02 -89.94
CA LYS A 238 -70.22 -73.60 -89.50
C LYS A 238 -69.14 -72.75 -90.18
N VAL A 239 -68.22 -73.34 -90.94
CA VAL A 239 -67.29 -72.60 -91.83
C VAL A 239 -68.03 -71.67 -92.81
N VAL A 240 -69.30 -71.98 -93.08
CA VAL A 240 -70.26 -71.32 -93.98
C VAL A 240 -70.51 -69.82 -93.74
N LEU A 241 -70.18 -69.25 -92.56
CA LEU A 241 -70.78 -67.95 -92.12
C LEU A 241 -69.86 -66.73 -91.89
N ALA A 242 -68.56 -66.90 -91.63
CA ALA A 242 -67.80 -65.87 -90.89
C ALA A 242 -67.29 -64.63 -91.67
N GLN A 243 -67.71 -64.40 -92.93
CA GLN A 243 -67.01 -63.52 -93.87
C GLN A 243 -67.49 -62.05 -93.95
N GLN A 244 -68.19 -61.51 -92.94
CA GLN A 244 -69.07 -60.33 -93.16
C GLN A 244 -68.83 -59.02 -92.37
N LEU A 245 -68.07 -58.97 -91.27
CA LEU A 245 -67.91 -57.72 -90.48
C LEU A 245 -66.48 -57.50 -89.94
N GLU A 246 -65.79 -56.46 -90.43
CA GLU A 246 -64.65 -55.82 -89.73
C GLU A 246 -64.34 -54.41 -90.28
N GLN A 247 -65.24 -53.44 -90.09
CA GLN A 247 -64.98 -52.04 -90.49
C GLN A 247 -65.47 -51.00 -89.48
N GLU A 248 -64.75 -49.87 -89.49
CA GLU A 248 -65.06 -48.54 -88.91
C GLU A 248 -64.61 -48.21 -87.46
N SER A 249 -64.53 -46.89 -87.19
CA SER A 249 -64.27 -46.20 -85.91
C SER A 249 -63.05 -46.66 -85.10
N LYS A 250 -61.86 -46.03 -85.13
CA LYS A 250 -61.42 -44.68 -85.58
C LYS A 250 -62.01 -43.45 -84.83
N ILE A 251 -61.13 -42.84 -84.02
CA ILE A 251 -60.87 -41.39 -83.87
C ILE A 251 -61.97 -40.52 -83.22
N ILE A 252 -61.61 -39.77 -82.15
CA ILE A 252 -61.91 -38.32 -82.04
C ILE A 252 -61.11 -37.62 -80.91
N LYS A 253 -60.54 -36.43 -81.24
CA LYS A 253 -60.15 -35.24 -80.41
C LYS A 253 -59.26 -35.46 -79.14
N ARG A 254 -58.21 -34.69 -78.81
CA ARG A 254 -57.69 -33.33 -79.13
C ARG A 254 -58.55 -32.11 -78.74
N SER A 255 -58.23 -31.45 -77.61
CA SER A 255 -57.96 -29.99 -77.48
C SER A 255 -57.96 -29.48 -76.02
N MET A 256 -56.88 -28.85 -75.52
CA MET A 256 -56.85 -27.99 -74.30
C MET A 256 -55.48 -27.26 -74.14
N ILE A 257 -55.38 -26.26 -73.23
CA ILE A 257 -54.18 -25.55 -72.66
C ILE A 257 -53.77 -24.18 -73.27
N GLN A 258 -53.74 -23.11 -72.44
CA GLN A 258 -52.97 -21.84 -72.60
C GLN A 258 -53.02 -20.93 -71.31
N SER A 259 -52.09 -19.94 -71.13
CA SER A 259 -52.08 -18.80 -70.15
C SER A 259 -51.61 -19.07 -68.68
N ASN A 260 -50.98 -18.19 -67.83
CA ASN A 260 -50.16 -16.93 -67.95
C ASN A 260 -49.17 -16.71 -66.74
N PHE A 261 -48.98 -15.49 -66.15
CA PHE A 261 -47.66 -15.00 -65.62
C PHE A 261 -47.67 -13.84 -64.54
N GLU A 262 -46.56 -13.67 -63.76
CA GLU A 262 -46.02 -12.49 -62.96
C GLU A 262 -46.79 -11.84 -61.74
N ALA A 263 -46.24 -10.94 -60.85
CA ALA A 263 -44.92 -10.80 -60.12
C ALA A 263 -44.83 -9.56 -59.11
N VAL A 264 -43.73 -9.46 -58.31
CA VAL A 264 -43.12 -8.27 -57.56
C VAL A 264 -43.63 -7.81 -56.16
N GLU A 265 -42.72 -7.52 -55.20
CA GLU A 265 -42.87 -6.47 -54.13
C GLU A 265 -41.51 -5.93 -53.52
N ALA A 266 -41.58 -4.99 -52.55
CA ALA A 266 -40.55 -4.04 -52.01
C ALA A 266 -39.43 -4.65 -51.11
N ILE A 267 -38.32 -4.01 -50.65
CA ILE A 267 -37.88 -2.62 -50.30
C ILE A 267 -38.43 -2.03 -48.97
N GLN A 268 -37.60 -1.90 -47.90
CA GLN A 268 -37.02 -0.64 -47.35
C GLN A 268 -36.37 -0.79 -45.93
N GLU A 269 -35.70 0.29 -45.44
CA GLU A 269 -35.07 0.55 -44.11
C GLU A 269 -35.33 -0.38 -42.90
N TYR A 270 -34.24 -0.71 -42.15
CA TYR A 270 -34.13 -0.40 -40.70
C TYR A 270 -32.70 -0.52 -40.13
N MET A 271 -32.20 0.54 -39.44
CA MET A 271 -30.97 0.61 -38.59
C MET A 271 -29.61 0.17 -39.21
N ARG A 272 -28.44 0.72 -38.87
CA ARG A 272 -27.92 1.09 -37.53
C ARG A 272 -26.93 2.28 -37.59
N GLN A 273 -27.43 3.51 -37.53
CA GLN A 273 -26.61 4.64 -37.05
C GLN A 273 -26.40 4.47 -35.52
N LYS A 274 -25.21 4.06 -35.05
CA LYS A 274 -24.95 3.91 -33.60
C LYS A 274 -23.47 3.93 -33.19
N ALA A 275 -23.04 5.07 -32.65
CA ALA A 275 -21.72 5.38 -32.04
C ALA A 275 -20.52 5.40 -33.01
N GLU A 276 -19.63 6.41 -33.02
CA GLU A 276 -19.62 7.69 -32.27
C GLU A 276 -19.64 7.56 -30.72
N ARG A 277 -18.53 7.09 -30.11
CA ARG A 277 -18.23 7.41 -28.69
C ARG A 277 -16.79 7.19 -28.15
N GLU A 278 -15.78 7.15 -29.02
CA GLU A 278 -14.36 7.12 -28.63
C GLU A 278 -13.64 8.16 -29.52
N ALA A 279 -13.43 9.42 -29.14
CA ALA A 279 -13.30 10.05 -27.83
C ALA A 279 -12.02 9.69 -27.06
N GLU A 280 -11.23 10.73 -26.76
CA GLU A 280 -10.30 10.88 -25.63
C GLU A 280 -9.16 9.84 -25.48
N ARG A 281 -7.96 10.26 -25.92
CA ARG A 281 -6.72 10.29 -25.09
C ARG A 281 -5.57 11.06 -25.77
N GLU A 282 -5.54 12.35 -25.44
CA GLU A 282 -4.42 13.15 -24.93
C GLU A 282 -2.93 12.73 -25.13
N LEU A 283 -2.07 13.75 -24.97
CA LEU A 283 -0.75 13.67 -24.29
C LEU A 283 0.56 13.62 -25.12
N GLU A 284 0.67 14.32 -26.25
CA GLU A 284 1.97 14.63 -26.90
C GLU A 284 2.40 16.11 -26.76
N LEU A 285 2.28 16.68 -25.56
CA LEU A 285 2.77 18.02 -25.25
C LEU A 285 4.15 17.98 -24.56
N MET A 286 5.04 18.91 -24.93
CA MET A 286 6.32 19.27 -24.28
C MET A 286 7.54 18.32 -24.46
N ARG A 287 8.55 18.74 -25.25
CA ARG A 287 9.84 19.29 -24.70
C ARG A 287 10.95 19.63 -25.74
N MET A 288 11.65 20.75 -25.49
CA MET A 288 13.05 21.08 -25.89
C MET A 288 13.28 21.43 -27.39
N LYS A 289 14.24 22.29 -27.83
CA LYS A 289 15.23 23.16 -27.13
C LYS A 289 15.86 24.28 -28.02
N GLN A 290 15.92 25.51 -27.49
CA GLN A 290 17.05 26.49 -27.51
C GLN A 290 17.69 27.06 -28.82
N ALA A 291 18.51 28.11 -28.62
CA ALA A 291 19.35 28.90 -29.58
C ALA A 291 20.55 29.51 -28.79
N ARG A 292 21.45 30.43 -29.23
CA ARG A 292 21.57 31.36 -30.38
C ARG A 292 23.07 31.74 -30.59
N GLU A 293 23.39 33.00 -30.98
CA GLU A 293 24.74 33.62 -31.16
C GLU A 293 25.52 33.15 -32.43
N LYS A 294 26.61 33.79 -32.93
CA LYS A 294 27.37 35.05 -32.61
C LYS A 294 28.19 35.52 -33.83
N GLU A 295 28.26 36.83 -34.17
CA GLU A 295 29.22 37.39 -35.18
C GLU A 295 29.25 38.95 -35.23
N ILE A 296 30.22 39.65 -34.60
CA ILE A 296 30.72 41.02 -34.95
C ILE A 296 32.11 41.27 -34.28
N THR A 297 33.22 41.39 -35.04
CA THR A 297 34.49 42.02 -34.56
C THR A 297 35.48 42.40 -35.70
N ARG A 298 35.74 43.72 -35.94
CA ARG A 298 36.87 44.42 -36.66
C ARG A 298 36.38 45.75 -37.30
N LEU A 299 37.12 46.86 -37.49
CA LEU A 299 38.40 47.43 -36.96
C LEU A 299 38.49 48.98 -37.23
N ARG A 300 39.62 49.68 -36.94
CA ARG A 300 39.87 51.16 -37.09
C ARG A 300 41.31 51.53 -37.60
N ALA A 301 41.52 52.76 -38.15
CA ALA A 301 42.79 53.48 -38.50
C ALA A 301 42.45 54.97 -38.91
N LEU A 302 43.26 56.02 -39.28
CA LEU A 302 44.64 56.62 -39.12
C LEU A 302 44.59 58.09 -39.71
N GLN A 303 45.55 59.06 -39.82
CA GLN A 303 47.00 59.33 -39.49
C GLN A 303 47.24 60.89 -39.35
N GLU A 304 48.46 61.47 -39.54
CA GLU A 304 48.90 62.82 -39.06
C GLU A 304 50.25 63.37 -39.69
N ARG A 305 50.52 64.73 -39.72
CA ARG A 305 51.81 65.49 -39.38
C ARG A 305 52.33 66.67 -40.28
N GLN A 306 52.91 67.76 -39.69
CA GLN A 306 54.12 68.60 -40.07
C GLN A 306 54.15 70.10 -39.54
N GLN A 307 55.28 70.65 -38.99
CA GLN A 307 55.67 72.12 -38.89
C GLN A 307 56.96 72.46 -38.02
N ASP A 308 57.70 73.59 -38.22
CA ASP A 308 58.68 74.26 -37.26
C ASP A 308 59.41 75.59 -37.75
N LEU A 309 60.01 76.46 -36.85
CA LEU A 309 61.14 77.50 -36.99
C LEU A 309 60.98 79.04 -36.57
N GLN A 310 62.10 79.70 -36.10
CA GLN A 310 62.55 81.18 -36.03
C GLN A 310 62.77 81.94 -34.65
N ALA A 311 63.92 82.67 -34.40
CA ALA A 311 64.18 83.75 -33.34
C ALA A 311 65.67 84.32 -33.18
N LYS A 312 65.92 85.59 -32.66
CA LYS A 312 67.10 86.18 -31.86
C LYS A 312 67.42 87.73 -32.01
N GLU A 313 68.01 88.45 -30.99
CA GLU A 313 69.05 89.57 -31.00
C GLU A 313 69.14 90.58 -29.77
N ASP A 314 70.36 91.14 -29.44
CA ASP A 314 70.80 91.96 -28.22
C ASP A 314 72.01 92.96 -28.55
N GLU A 315 72.72 93.86 -27.79
CA GLU A 315 72.85 94.49 -26.41
C GLU A 315 73.77 95.80 -26.43
N LEU A 316 74.09 96.47 -25.29
CA LEU A 316 75.29 97.31 -24.87
C LEU A 316 75.20 98.86 -24.61
N LYS A 317 75.43 99.33 -23.33
CA LYS A 317 76.07 100.62 -22.86
C LYS A 317 75.76 101.00 -21.38
N ALA A 318 76.74 101.08 -20.44
CA ALA A 318 76.75 101.99 -19.24
C ALA A 318 77.78 101.61 -18.13
N LYS A 319 78.90 102.34 -17.96
CA LYS A 319 79.85 102.19 -16.82
C LYS A 319 80.68 103.48 -16.57
N ARG A 320 80.41 104.30 -15.51
CA ARG A 320 81.43 105.20 -14.86
C ARG A 320 81.06 106.11 -13.65
N ILE A 321 79.80 106.48 -13.37
CA ILE A 321 79.45 107.57 -12.41
C ILE A 321 79.59 107.11 -10.92
N GLN A 322 80.74 106.55 -10.53
CA GLN A 322 80.79 105.54 -9.45
C GLN A 322 81.53 105.90 -8.15
N GLU A 323 82.64 106.65 -8.17
CA GLU A 323 83.64 106.54 -7.08
C GLU A 323 83.56 107.57 -5.93
N GLU A 324 83.13 108.82 -6.16
CA GLU A 324 83.04 109.80 -5.05
C GLU A 324 81.71 109.74 -4.29
N VAL A 325 80.63 109.31 -4.98
CA VAL A 325 79.40 108.82 -4.35
C VAL A 325 79.76 107.80 -3.27
N GLU A 326 80.68 106.89 -3.59
CA GLU A 326 81.00 105.68 -2.85
C GLU A 326 81.46 105.90 -1.39
N ARG A 327 82.13 107.01 -1.04
CA ARG A 327 82.69 107.20 0.32
C ARG A 327 81.70 107.75 1.33
N GLU A 328 80.93 108.78 0.96
CA GLU A 328 79.79 109.27 1.74
C GLU A 328 78.69 108.20 1.82
N TRP A 329 78.46 107.51 0.70
CA TRP A 329 77.66 106.29 0.64
C TRP A 329 78.18 105.26 1.64
N ARG A 330 79.44 104.82 1.59
CA ARG A 330 80.02 103.83 2.53
C ARG A 330 79.94 104.16 4.04
N LYS A 331 79.58 105.38 4.47
CA LYS A 331 79.23 105.65 5.89
C LYS A 331 77.72 105.60 6.12
N LYS A 332 76.93 106.25 5.27
CA LYS A 332 75.45 106.23 5.33
C LYS A 332 74.91 104.81 5.11
N GLU A 333 75.46 104.09 4.15
CA GLU A 333 75.30 102.65 3.89
C GLU A 333 75.58 101.83 5.15
N ARG A 334 76.64 102.07 5.93
CA ARG A 334 76.90 101.27 7.15
C ARG A 334 75.89 101.51 8.26
N GLU A 335 75.36 102.72 8.41
CA GLU A 335 74.29 102.99 9.39
C GLU A 335 72.91 102.53 8.89
N LEU A 336 72.62 102.69 7.60
CA LEU A 336 71.43 102.15 6.94
C LEU A 336 71.43 100.63 6.98
N ALA A 337 72.52 99.96 6.57
CA ALA A 337 72.69 98.52 6.68
C ALA A 337 72.62 98.03 8.13
N ARG A 338 73.01 98.82 9.13
CA ARG A 338 72.81 98.47 10.55
C ARG A 338 71.35 98.64 11.01
N ARG A 339 70.57 99.55 10.41
CA ARG A 339 69.12 99.66 10.62
C ARG A 339 68.38 98.56 9.87
N HIS A 340 68.61 98.43 8.57
CA HIS A 340 68.09 97.37 7.72
C HIS A 340 68.47 95.96 8.21
N ALA A 341 69.64 95.73 8.81
CA ALA A 341 69.95 94.44 9.44
C ALA A 341 69.11 94.16 10.69
N LYS A 342 68.76 95.18 11.48
CA LYS A 342 67.82 95.04 12.61
C LYS A 342 66.39 94.83 12.12
N GLU A 343 65.96 95.64 11.15
CA GLU A 343 64.64 95.53 10.50
C GLU A 343 64.51 94.15 9.82
N GLU A 344 65.55 93.67 9.13
CA GLU A 344 65.61 92.30 8.60
C GLU A 344 65.62 91.25 9.70
N GLU A 345 66.32 91.43 10.82
CA GLU A 345 66.28 90.50 11.94
C GLU A 345 64.89 90.42 12.56
N GLU A 346 64.21 91.55 12.74
CA GLU A 346 62.85 91.64 13.27
C GLU A 346 61.84 91.07 12.27
N LEU A 347 61.99 91.33 10.97
CA LEU A 347 61.23 90.69 9.90
C LEU A 347 61.50 89.18 9.80
N LYS A 348 62.74 88.71 10.02
CA LYS A 348 63.08 87.28 10.07
C LYS A 348 62.44 86.61 11.30
N LYS A 349 62.47 87.26 12.47
CA LYS A 349 61.79 86.80 13.69
C LYS A 349 60.26 86.75 13.50
N ALA A 350 59.66 87.82 12.96
CA ALA A 350 58.23 87.87 12.66
C ALA A 350 57.82 86.82 11.60
N ARG A 351 58.61 86.65 10.54
CA ARG A 351 58.39 85.63 9.49
C ARG A 351 58.56 84.22 10.05
N GLN A 352 59.49 83.99 10.97
CA GLN A 352 59.62 82.70 11.68
C GLN A 352 58.39 82.41 12.54
N VAL A 353 57.89 83.39 13.31
CA VAL A 353 56.64 83.27 14.08
C VAL A 353 55.44 82.99 13.15
N GLN A 354 55.34 83.68 12.02
CA GLN A 354 54.30 83.45 11.00
C GLN A 354 54.40 82.03 10.40
N ILE A 355 55.61 81.56 10.09
CA ILE A 355 55.86 80.19 9.60
C ILE A 355 55.46 79.16 10.66
N GLU A 356 55.76 79.39 11.93
CA GLU A 356 55.37 78.50 13.02
C GLU A 356 53.87 78.51 13.29
N GLN A 357 53.22 79.68 13.25
CA GLN A 357 51.76 79.78 13.33
C GLN A 357 51.09 79.02 12.18
N ARG A 358 51.55 79.22 10.93
CA ARG A 358 51.05 78.48 9.76
C ARG A 358 51.30 76.97 9.84
N LYS A 359 52.45 76.55 10.38
CA LYS A 359 52.71 75.12 10.67
C LYS A 359 51.77 74.56 11.74
N ARG A 360 51.45 75.35 12.78
CA ARG A 360 50.52 74.94 13.84
C ARG A 360 49.08 74.84 13.33
N THR A 361 48.58 75.79 12.53
CA THR A 361 47.25 75.67 11.91
C THR A 361 47.22 74.46 10.97
N GLN A 362 48.18 74.34 10.04
CA GLN A 362 48.23 73.20 9.10
C GLN A 362 48.32 71.84 9.82
N ALA A 363 48.99 71.76 10.97
CA ALA A 363 49.03 70.54 11.79
C ALA A 363 47.69 70.24 12.50
N ILE A 364 46.92 71.26 12.86
CA ILE A 364 45.55 71.11 13.38
C ILE A 364 44.61 70.69 12.25
N ASP A 365 44.69 71.35 11.09
CA ASP A 365 43.87 71.07 9.91
C ASP A 365 44.03 69.59 9.48
N VAL A 366 45.28 69.14 9.28
CA VAL A 366 45.61 67.74 8.96
C VAL A 366 45.19 66.76 10.07
N ALA A 367 45.15 67.18 11.33
CA ALA A 367 44.65 66.34 12.43
C ALA A 367 43.11 66.26 12.47
N LEU A 368 42.40 67.29 12.01
CA LEU A 368 40.94 67.28 11.83
C LEU A 368 40.55 66.45 10.61
N GLU A 369 41.21 66.66 9.46
CA GLU A 369 41.03 65.86 8.23
C GLU A 369 41.20 64.36 8.51
N LYS A 370 42.26 63.96 9.22
CA LYS A 370 42.47 62.56 9.63
C LYS A 370 41.32 62.04 10.51
N ARG A 371 40.89 62.80 11.52
CA ARG A 371 39.74 62.42 12.37
C ARG A 371 38.42 62.36 11.61
N GLU A 372 38.29 63.02 10.47
CA GLU A 372 37.11 62.91 9.59
C GLU A 372 37.22 61.70 8.68
N PHE A 373 38.38 61.47 8.09
CA PHE A 373 38.70 60.28 7.31
C PHE A 373 38.54 58.98 8.13
N ASP A 374 39.09 58.94 9.34
CA ASP A 374 38.98 57.80 10.26
C ASP A 374 37.52 57.54 10.69
N ARG A 375 36.72 58.60 10.90
CA ARG A 375 35.27 58.48 11.17
C ARG A 375 34.50 57.95 9.97
N ILE A 376 34.81 58.43 8.75
CA ILE A 376 34.20 57.97 7.50
C ILE A 376 34.53 56.50 7.25
N ILE A 377 35.79 56.08 7.42
CA ILE A 377 36.20 54.68 7.31
C ILE A 377 35.50 53.82 8.36
N SER A 378 35.43 54.26 9.62
CA SER A 378 34.75 53.51 10.68
C SER A 378 33.27 53.27 10.35
N ALA A 379 32.56 54.31 9.89
CA ALA A 379 31.18 54.20 9.45
C ALA A 379 31.01 53.31 8.20
N GLN A 380 31.94 53.36 7.25
CA GLN A 380 31.94 52.48 6.08
C GLN A 380 32.20 51.01 6.44
N ILE A 381 33.06 50.73 7.42
CA ILE A 381 33.28 49.38 7.94
C ILE A 381 32.01 48.86 8.62
N GLU A 382 31.42 49.64 9.52
CA GLU A 382 30.18 49.29 10.23
C GLU A 382 29.02 49.02 9.25
N GLU A 383 28.88 49.82 8.20
CA GLU A 383 27.86 49.62 7.18
C GLU A 383 28.14 48.38 6.31
N MET A 384 29.40 48.14 5.94
CA MET A 384 29.80 46.91 5.24
C MET A 384 29.60 45.65 6.09
N GLU A 385 29.67 45.75 7.42
CA GLU A 385 29.36 44.65 8.34
C GLU A 385 27.85 44.40 8.44
N LYS A 386 27.03 45.45 8.55
CA LYS A 386 25.55 45.33 8.47
C LYS A 386 25.09 44.70 7.15
N ILE A 387 25.66 45.12 6.02
CA ILE A 387 25.35 44.56 4.70
C ILE A 387 25.70 43.07 4.63
N LYS A 388 26.88 42.66 5.14
CA LYS A 388 27.26 41.24 5.24
C LYS A 388 26.32 40.45 6.14
N GLU A 389 25.97 40.98 7.32
CA GLU A 389 25.01 40.34 8.22
C GLU A 389 23.62 40.18 7.56
N GLU A 390 23.14 41.19 6.83
CA GLU A 390 21.90 41.08 6.07
C GLU A 390 21.99 40.04 4.95
N GLU A 391 23.11 39.99 4.22
CA GLU A 391 23.33 38.95 3.23
C GLU A 391 23.34 37.54 3.83
N GLU A 392 24.03 37.31 4.95
CA GLU A 392 24.02 36.00 5.61
C GLU A 392 22.62 35.67 6.14
N LYS A 393 21.90 36.63 6.75
CA LYS A 393 20.49 36.44 7.15
C LYS A 393 19.57 36.16 5.96
N ARG A 394 19.88 36.64 4.75
CA ARG A 394 19.17 36.31 3.49
C ARG A 394 19.57 34.92 2.97
N LYS A 395 20.87 34.56 2.99
CA LYS A 395 21.40 33.23 2.63
C LYS A 395 20.88 32.12 3.55
N GLU A 396 20.77 32.39 4.86
CA GLU A 396 20.08 31.52 5.81
C GLU A 396 18.61 31.32 5.46
N LYS A 397 17.87 32.39 5.15
CA LYS A 397 16.44 32.28 4.79
C LYS A 397 16.25 31.47 3.51
N THR A 398 17.08 31.67 2.48
CA THR A 398 16.98 30.89 1.23
C THR A 398 17.44 29.45 1.38
N THR A 399 18.48 29.15 2.19
CA THR A 399 18.89 27.77 2.49
C THR A 399 17.87 27.04 3.35
N LYS A 400 17.31 27.68 4.38
CA LYS A 400 16.20 27.14 5.19
C LYS A 400 14.97 26.87 4.32
N HIS A 401 14.56 27.80 3.47
CA HIS A 401 13.46 27.59 2.51
C HIS A 401 13.75 26.45 1.52
N ARG A 402 14.96 26.39 0.94
CA ARG A 402 15.39 25.29 0.06
C ARG A 402 15.34 23.93 0.78
N SER A 403 15.77 23.86 2.04
CA SER A 403 15.73 22.62 2.82
C SER A 403 14.29 22.16 3.08
N ALA A 404 13.37 23.08 3.37
CA ALA A 404 11.95 22.79 3.53
C ALA A 404 11.32 22.30 2.21
N LEU A 405 11.63 22.94 1.07
CA LEU A 405 11.17 22.49 -0.25
C LEU A 405 11.70 21.08 -0.60
N LEU A 406 12.98 20.80 -0.32
CA LEU A 406 13.56 19.47 -0.52
C LEU A 406 12.89 18.42 0.38
N SER A 407 12.57 18.77 1.64
CA SER A 407 11.81 17.90 2.54
C SER A 407 10.40 17.61 2.00
N GLN A 408 9.67 18.63 1.56
CA GLN A 408 8.33 18.48 0.97
C GLN A 408 8.33 17.67 -0.34
N ILE A 409 9.38 17.83 -1.17
CA ILE A 409 9.56 17.02 -2.39
C ILE A 409 9.82 15.56 -2.01
N ASN A 410 10.72 15.29 -1.06
CA ASN A 410 11.03 13.93 -0.61
C ASN A 410 9.81 13.25 0.03
N GLU A 411 9.06 14.00 0.85
CA GLU A 411 7.80 13.56 1.47
C GLU A 411 6.76 13.18 0.41
N LYS A 412 6.48 14.06 -0.57
CA LYS A 412 5.54 13.77 -1.67
C LYS A 412 6.02 12.65 -2.61
N VAL A 413 7.33 12.48 -2.77
CA VAL A 413 7.90 11.31 -3.48
C VAL A 413 7.68 10.03 -2.69
N GLY A 414 7.85 10.06 -1.37
CA GLY A 414 7.57 8.94 -0.46
C GLY A 414 6.08 8.61 -0.30
N GLU A 415 5.20 9.60 -0.33
CA GLU A 415 3.75 9.40 -0.45
C GLU A 415 3.39 8.68 -1.75
N ARG A 416 3.83 9.20 -2.90
CA ARG A 416 3.60 8.55 -4.21
C ARG A 416 4.23 7.16 -4.31
N ALA A 417 5.34 6.92 -3.61
CA ALA A 417 5.95 5.59 -3.53
C ALA A 417 5.08 4.62 -2.71
N ARG A 418 4.61 5.05 -1.52
CA ARG A 418 3.66 4.29 -0.69
C ARG A 418 2.33 4.05 -1.40
N GLU A 419 1.83 5.02 -2.16
CA GLU A 419 0.60 4.89 -2.95
C GLU A 419 0.76 3.86 -4.08
N ARG A 420 1.84 3.93 -4.87
CA ARG A 420 2.15 2.88 -5.87
C ARG A 420 2.35 1.51 -5.24
N GLN A 421 3.00 1.44 -4.08
CA GLN A 421 3.17 0.20 -3.33
C GLN A 421 1.81 -0.36 -2.88
N ARG A 422 0.92 0.48 -2.35
CA ARG A 422 -0.44 0.09 -1.95
C ARG A 422 -1.27 -0.42 -3.12
N VAL A 423 -1.24 0.27 -4.27
CA VAL A 423 -1.93 -0.17 -5.50
C VAL A 423 -1.33 -1.47 -6.06
N PHE A 424 -0.02 -1.69 -5.92
CA PHE A 424 0.62 -2.95 -6.29
C PHE A 424 0.23 -4.09 -5.34
N GLU A 425 0.19 -3.84 -4.02
CA GLU A 425 -0.25 -4.81 -3.00
C GLU A 425 -1.74 -5.15 -3.16
N GLU A 426 -2.59 -4.16 -3.43
CA GLU A 426 -4.00 -4.33 -3.83
C GLU A 426 -4.10 -5.19 -5.11
N GLY A 427 -3.31 -4.91 -6.14
CA GLY A 427 -3.26 -5.70 -7.37
C GLY A 427 -2.80 -7.15 -7.17
N VAL A 428 -1.80 -7.38 -6.30
CA VAL A 428 -1.33 -8.72 -5.92
C VAL A 428 -2.39 -9.45 -5.09
N ALA A 429 -3.11 -8.76 -4.20
CA ALA A 429 -4.23 -9.33 -3.45
C ALA A 429 -5.38 -9.75 -4.38
N ILE A 430 -5.81 -8.88 -5.30
CA ILE A 430 -6.84 -9.17 -6.31
C ILE A 430 -6.41 -10.36 -7.19
N ALA A 431 -5.17 -10.39 -7.66
CA ALA A 431 -4.65 -11.51 -8.46
C ALA A 431 -4.60 -12.84 -7.67
N LEU A 432 -4.35 -12.79 -6.35
CA LEU A 432 -4.39 -13.96 -5.47
C LEU A 432 -5.83 -14.40 -5.17
N GLU A 433 -6.77 -13.47 -5.00
CA GLU A 433 -8.19 -13.77 -4.81
C GLU A 433 -8.83 -14.36 -6.06
N GLU A 434 -8.48 -13.86 -7.25
CA GLU A 434 -8.95 -14.39 -8.53
C GLU A 434 -8.36 -15.79 -8.80
N LYS A 435 -7.07 -16.03 -8.51
CA LYS A 435 -6.50 -17.39 -8.54
C LYS A 435 -7.27 -18.35 -7.63
N LYS A 436 -7.55 -17.94 -6.38
CA LYS A 436 -8.37 -18.72 -5.44
C LYS A 436 -9.81 -18.90 -5.93
N ARG A 437 -10.40 -17.93 -6.65
CA ARG A 437 -11.72 -18.05 -7.29
C ARG A 437 -11.69 -19.13 -8.37
N GLN A 438 -10.71 -19.07 -9.27
CA GLN A 438 -10.53 -20.06 -10.33
C GLN A 438 -10.27 -21.46 -9.76
N GLU A 439 -9.46 -21.60 -8.70
CA GLU A 439 -9.25 -22.88 -8.00
C GLU A 439 -10.55 -23.42 -7.38
N ARG A 440 -11.36 -22.59 -6.70
CA ARG A 440 -12.68 -22.98 -6.19
C ARG A 440 -13.60 -23.46 -7.31
N ILE A 441 -13.68 -22.71 -8.41
CA ILE A 441 -14.52 -23.04 -9.57
C ILE A 441 -14.07 -24.36 -10.23
N LYS A 442 -12.77 -24.55 -10.46
CA LYS A 442 -12.19 -25.80 -10.98
C LYS A 442 -12.55 -27.00 -10.09
N ASN A 443 -12.39 -26.85 -8.78
CA ASN A 443 -12.73 -27.92 -7.82
C ASN A 443 -14.23 -28.24 -7.82
N VAL A 444 -15.11 -27.25 -7.90
CA VAL A 444 -16.57 -27.47 -7.99
C VAL A 444 -16.97 -28.13 -9.31
N MET A 445 -16.38 -27.72 -10.44
CA MET A 445 -16.63 -28.39 -11.74
C MET A 445 -16.10 -29.83 -11.74
N LYS A 446 -14.92 -30.08 -11.16
CA LYS A 446 -14.37 -31.43 -11.02
C LYS A 446 -15.27 -32.33 -10.17
N ASN A 447 -15.68 -31.86 -8.98
CA ASN A 447 -16.58 -32.61 -8.11
C ASN A 447 -17.88 -33.01 -8.85
N LYS A 448 -18.45 -32.11 -9.64
CA LYS A 448 -19.64 -32.40 -10.47
C LYS A 448 -19.39 -33.41 -11.58
N VAL A 449 -18.20 -33.43 -12.19
CA VAL A 449 -17.81 -34.48 -13.16
C VAL A 449 -17.69 -35.83 -12.45
N ASP A 450 -17.08 -35.86 -11.26
CA ASP A 450 -16.94 -37.10 -10.47
C ASP A 450 -18.28 -37.57 -9.88
N GLU A 451 -19.24 -36.68 -9.59
CA GLU A 451 -20.64 -37.04 -9.32
C GLU A 451 -21.29 -37.81 -10.49
N LEU A 452 -20.97 -37.48 -11.75
CA LEU A 452 -21.46 -38.25 -12.91
C LEU A 452 -20.88 -39.66 -12.97
N ARG A 453 -19.63 -39.84 -12.53
CA ARG A 453 -18.98 -41.15 -12.38
C ARG A 453 -19.67 -41.97 -11.29
N ILE A 454 -19.98 -41.35 -10.14
CA ILE A 454 -20.77 -41.97 -9.05
C ILE A 454 -22.16 -42.39 -9.54
N HIS A 455 -22.82 -41.55 -10.35
CA HIS A 455 -24.10 -41.84 -10.99
C HIS A 455 -24.03 -42.79 -12.21
N LYS A 456 -22.86 -43.39 -12.48
CA LYS A 456 -22.64 -44.39 -13.55
C LYS A 456 -22.99 -43.91 -14.97
N VAL A 457 -22.85 -42.61 -15.24
CA VAL A 457 -22.96 -42.09 -16.63
C VAL A 457 -21.83 -42.71 -17.47
N PRO A 458 -22.05 -43.15 -18.73
CA PRO A 458 -21.00 -43.75 -19.53
C PRO A 458 -19.82 -42.80 -19.77
N GLU A 459 -18.60 -43.26 -19.49
CA GLU A 459 -17.37 -42.45 -19.45
C GLU A 459 -17.06 -41.73 -20.78
N VAL A 460 -17.61 -42.19 -21.91
CA VAL A 460 -17.53 -41.49 -23.22
C VAL A 460 -18.14 -40.09 -23.13
N TYR A 461 -19.30 -39.94 -22.49
CA TYR A 461 -19.94 -38.63 -22.29
C TYR A 461 -19.22 -37.80 -21.21
N ILE A 462 -18.67 -38.46 -20.18
CA ILE A 462 -17.91 -37.80 -19.11
C ILE A 462 -16.63 -37.17 -19.67
N LYS A 463 -15.89 -37.88 -20.53
CA LYS A 463 -14.70 -37.37 -21.22
C LYS A 463 -15.00 -36.21 -22.16
N GLU A 464 -16.16 -36.21 -22.81
CA GLU A 464 -16.59 -35.06 -23.62
C GLU A 464 -16.84 -33.81 -22.76
N ILE A 465 -17.39 -33.98 -21.56
CA ILE A 465 -17.54 -32.88 -20.59
C ILE A 465 -16.17 -32.41 -20.08
N GLU A 466 -15.27 -33.33 -19.67
CA GLU A 466 -13.91 -32.99 -19.22
C GLU A 466 -13.13 -32.21 -20.30
N ARG A 467 -13.30 -32.57 -21.58
CA ARG A 467 -12.70 -31.89 -22.73
C ARG A 467 -13.29 -30.49 -22.95
N GLN A 468 -14.62 -30.38 -23.03
CA GLN A 468 -15.26 -29.08 -23.30
C GLN A 468 -15.10 -28.08 -22.14
N LEU A 469 -14.97 -28.55 -20.90
CA LEU A 469 -14.66 -27.71 -19.73
C LEU A 469 -13.16 -27.46 -19.51
N LYS A 470 -12.28 -28.00 -20.37
CA LYS A 470 -10.81 -27.93 -20.24
C LYS A 470 -10.28 -28.42 -18.88
N ILE A 471 -10.98 -29.39 -18.28
CA ILE A 471 -10.57 -30.05 -17.03
C ILE A 471 -9.49 -31.09 -17.31
N ALA A 472 -9.48 -31.66 -18.52
CA ALA A 472 -8.41 -32.54 -18.99
C ALA A 472 -7.06 -31.79 -19.10
N ASP A 473 -7.08 -30.59 -19.69
CA ASP A 473 -5.91 -29.71 -19.94
C ASP A 473 -5.30 -29.09 -18.66
N MET A 474 -5.67 -29.58 -17.47
CA MET A 474 -5.26 -29.09 -16.16
C MET A 474 -4.88 -30.23 -15.20
N LYS A 475 -4.44 -31.37 -15.74
CA LYS A 475 -3.92 -32.53 -14.97
C LYS A 475 -2.38 -32.58 -14.89
N ASP A 476 -1.70 -31.66 -15.57
CA ASP A 476 -0.23 -31.50 -15.62
C ASP A 476 0.22 -30.22 -14.87
#